data_AF-A0A9D8XW77-F1
#
_entry.id   AF-A0A9D8XW77-F1
#
_cell.length_a   1.000
_cell.length_b   1.000
_cell.length_c   1.000
_cell.angle_alpha   90.00
_cell.angle_beta   90.00
_cell.angle_gamma   90.00
#
_symmetry.space_group_name_H-M   'P 1'
#
loop_
_entity.id
_entity.type
_entity.pdbx_description
1 polymer ?
#
loop_
_entity_poly.entity_id
_entity_poly.type
_entity_poly.pdbx_seq_one_letter_code
_entity_poly.pdbx_strand_id
1 'polypeptide(L)'
;MTDKSPLQKQSAGLTRLILVNSYIASGNGIYEFDFSRHTQINGANGSGKTSLLNLIPFFYGLEPGRITSVSSVRKSFAGFYLPKADSSLVFEYVTHVGTMAHVVVSNASNNQGNTSVSYGFVPAPFDTMQYIIQDGINGRFRPKTWMEYRDTLKKNGIKPEKIIYSVDYYRSVIQNIPMGDNAALRKKYALSGGRCQLRYVANIVHSIITGNISFENIKLLLTDILKQEHSTPDLQIREQELTKWCSDTRAFREISELTPNLQHILELSHVISGGRDALLSGYANLLWYQNENDDSLEGLIKQRDSESESYDNFRQATEAALSELRSARDAAEEKMSRQKKLLDNMEEEREKFADAEADKWREMCHET
;
A
#
# COMPACT_ATOMS: atom_id res chain seq x y z
N MET A 1 -15.77 12.24 55.31
CA MET A 1 -16.69 12.29 54.16
C MET A 1 -16.28 11.21 53.19
N THR A 2 -16.93 10.05 53.29
CA THR A 2 -16.72 8.93 52.37
C THR A 2 -17.41 9.25 51.07
N ASP A 3 -16.62 9.54 50.04
CA ASP A 3 -17.07 9.70 48.66
C ASP A 3 -17.60 8.35 48.16
N LYS A 4 -18.90 8.13 48.35
CA LYS A 4 -19.64 7.08 47.66
C LYS A 4 -19.87 7.56 46.24
N SER A 5 -18.84 7.40 45.41
CA SER A 5 -19.04 7.38 43.96
C SER A 5 -20.09 6.30 43.65
N PRO A 6 -21.16 6.62 42.91
CA PRO A 6 -22.17 5.64 42.57
C PRO A 6 -21.48 4.53 41.77
N LEU A 7 -21.67 3.25 42.17
CA LEU A 7 -21.22 2.11 41.38
C LEU A 7 -21.83 2.28 39.98
N GLN A 8 -21.01 2.74 39.05
CA GLN A 8 -21.37 2.88 37.65
C GLN A 8 -21.66 1.47 37.17
N LYS A 9 -22.95 1.15 36.95
CA LYS A 9 -23.38 -0.15 36.45
C LYS A 9 -22.66 -0.39 35.13
N GLN A 10 -21.62 -1.22 35.14
CA GLN A 10 -20.88 -1.54 33.93
C GLN A 10 -21.86 -2.12 32.92
N SER A 11 -21.89 -1.52 31.72
CA SER A 11 -22.73 -2.01 30.63
C SER A 11 -22.24 -3.40 30.24
N ALA A 12 -23.18 -4.33 30.02
CA ALA A 12 -22.84 -5.64 29.48
C ALA A 12 -22.19 -5.49 28.10
N GLY A 13 -21.12 -6.24 27.86
CA GLY A 13 -20.33 -6.11 26.64
C GLY A 13 -18.89 -6.57 26.79
N LEU A 14 -18.21 -6.69 25.66
CA LEU A 14 -16.80 -7.05 25.57
C LEU A 14 -15.93 -5.98 26.24
N THR A 15 -15.08 -6.38 27.19
CA THR A 15 -14.16 -5.47 27.90
C THR A 15 -12.73 -5.63 27.44
N ARG A 16 -12.24 -6.87 27.32
CA ARG A 16 -10.85 -7.14 26.89
C ARG A 16 -10.78 -8.31 25.92
N LEU A 17 -9.84 -8.22 25.00
CA LEU A 17 -9.44 -9.32 24.12
C LEU A 17 -7.96 -9.62 24.34
N ILE A 18 -7.66 -10.87 24.69
CA ILE A 18 -6.31 -11.36 24.89
C ILE A 18 -6.00 -12.36 23.79
N LEU A 19 -4.92 -12.10 23.05
CA LEU A 19 -4.38 -12.97 22.03
C LEU A 19 -3.17 -13.69 22.58
N VAL A 20 -3.25 -15.02 22.70
CA VAL A 20 -2.15 -15.86 23.16
C VAL A 20 -1.57 -16.62 21.97
N ASN A 21 -0.30 -16.39 21.66
CA ASN A 21 0.41 -17.03 20.54
C ASN A 21 -0.40 -17.05 19.23
N SER A 22 -1.05 -15.93 18.91
CA SER A 22 -1.95 -15.77 17.75
C SER A 22 -1.22 -15.18 16.53
N TYR A 23 -1.95 -14.56 15.61
CA TYR A 23 -1.50 -14.13 14.27
C TYR A 23 -0.57 -12.90 14.24
N ILE A 24 -0.32 -12.22 15.37
CA ILE A 24 0.48 -10.99 15.40
C ILE A 24 1.95 -11.33 15.10
N ALA A 25 2.46 -10.77 14.00
CA ALA A 25 3.76 -11.10 13.41
C ALA A 25 4.98 -10.78 14.30
N SER A 26 4.82 -9.93 15.32
CA SER A 26 5.91 -9.50 16.21
C SER A 26 6.41 -10.59 17.19
N GLY A 27 5.84 -11.80 17.15
CA GLY A 27 6.41 -12.96 17.85
C GLY A 27 5.43 -13.67 18.79
N ASN A 28 5.90 -14.80 19.33
CA ASN A 28 5.22 -15.59 20.36
C ASN A 28 5.02 -14.71 21.61
N GLY A 29 3.79 -14.57 22.08
CA GLY A 29 3.49 -13.70 23.19
C GLY A 29 2.01 -13.61 23.52
N ILE A 30 1.71 -12.85 24.56
CA ILE A 30 0.37 -12.50 25.00
C ILE A 30 0.16 -11.02 24.71
N TYR A 31 -0.86 -10.70 23.92
CA TYR A 31 -1.23 -9.33 23.58
C TYR A 31 -2.62 -9.04 24.14
N GLU A 32 -2.74 -7.96 24.89
CA GLU A 32 -4.00 -7.54 25.52
C GLU A 32 -4.54 -6.27 24.84
N PHE A 33 -5.82 -6.29 24.50
CA PHE A 33 -6.54 -5.17 23.92
C PHE A 33 -7.72 -4.81 24.82
N ASP A 34 -7.71 -3.60 25.36
CA ASP A 34 -8.77 -3.07 26.22
C ASP A 34 -9.79 -2.28 25.38
N PHE A 35 -11.06 -2.62 25.56
CA PHE A 35 -12.24 -2.02 24.93
C PHE A 35 -13.19 -1.36 25.94
N SER A 36 -12.78 -1.24 27.20
CA SER A 36 -13.58 -0.60 28.27
C SER A 36 -13.81 0.90 28.03
N ARG A 37 -13.00 1.54 27.18
CA ARG A 37 -13.05 2.96 26.85
C ARG A 37 -13.04 3.17 25.33
N HIS A 38 -13.01 4.43 24.90
CA HIS A 38 -12.80 4.78 23.51
C HIS A 38 -11.41 4.31 23.05
N THR A 39 -11.38 3.24 22.24
CA THR A 39 -10.14 2.63 21.75
C THR A 39 -9.95 2.92 20.26
N GLN A 40 -8.82 3.52 19.89
CA GLN A 40 -8.39 3.71 18.51
C GLN A 40 -7.26 2.73 18.16
N ILE A 41 -7.43 1.97 17.08
CA ILE A 41 -6.44 0.99 16.62
C ILE A 41 -5.63 1.58 15.47
N ASN A 42 -4.39 1.98 15.75
CA ASN A 42 -3.44 2.53 14.77
C ASN A 42 -2.37 1.50 14.36
N GLY A 43 -1.80 1.64 13.16
CA GLY A 43 -0.73 0.76 12.68
C GLY A 43 -0.57 0.80 11.16
N ALA A 44 0.50 0.19 10.63
CA ALA A 44 0.75 0.11 9.18
C ALA A 44 -0.22 -0.85 8.46
N ASN A 45 -0.35 -0.75 7.13
CA ASN A 45 -1.09 -1.73 6.35
C ASN A 45 -0.43 -3.11 6.49
N GLY A 46 -1.24 -4.15 6.69
CA GLY A 46 -0.74 -5.50 6.98
C GLY A 46 -0.35 -5.76 8.44
N SER A 47 -0.43 -4.79 9.35
CA SER A 47 -0.11 -4.99 10.78
C SER A 47 -1.13 -5.82 11.57
N GLY A 48 -2.20 -6.29 10.92
CA GLY A 48 -3.22 -7.15 11.56
C GLY A 48 -4.41 -6.41 12.19
N LYS A 49 -4.62 -5.12 11.89
CA LYS A 49 -5.75 -4.32 12.41
C LYS A 49 -7.12 -4.89 12.03
N THR A 50 -7.31 -5.18 10.74
CA THR A 50 -8.57 -5.76 10.23
C THR A 50 -8.82 -7.13 10.83
N SER A 51 -7.77 -7.93 11.02
CA SER A 51 -7.85 -9.23 11.70
C SER A 51 -8.30 -9.08 13.16
N LEU A 52 -7.84 -8.03 13.86
CA LEU A 52 -8.26 -7.75 15.24
C LEU A 52 -9.75 -7.37 15.29
N LEU A 53 -10.16 -6.45 14.41
CA LEU A 53 -11.56 -6.01 14.33
C LEU A 53 -12.52 -7.16 14.00
N ASN A 54 -12.08 -8.11 13.17
CA ASN A 54 -12.87 -9.29 12.82
C ASN A 54 -13.10 -10.27 13.99
N LEU A 55 -12.36 -10.17 15.09
CA LEU A 55 -12.59 -10.97 16.31
C LEU A 55 -13.76 -10.42 17.16
N ILE A 56 -14.16 -9.17 16.97
CA ILE A 56 -15.31 -8.58 17.67
C ILE A 56 -16.62 -9.27 17.25
N PRO A 57 -16.99 -9.40 15.96
CA PRO A 57 -18.20 -10.12 15.56
C PRO A 57 -18.09 -11.62 15.84
N PHE A 58 -16.87 -12.19 15.84
CA PHE A 58 -16.64 -13.57 16.27
C PHE A 58 -17.08 -13.82 17.71
N PHE A 59 -16.73 -12.90 18.64
CA PHE A 59 -17.21 -12.97 20.02
C PHE A 59 -18.73 -13.00 20.10
N TYR A 60 -19.42 -12.22 19.26
CA TYR A 60 -20.88 -12.24 19.19
C TYR A 60 -21.46 -13.51 18.54
N GLY A 61 -20.63 -14.46 18.12
CA GLY A 61 -21.05 -15.75 17.56
C GLY A 61 -21.07 -15.80 16.04
N LEU A 62 -20.41 -14.89 15.34
CA LEU A 62 -20.22 -15.02 13.89
C LEU A 62 -19.43 -16.31 13.58
N GLU A 63 -19.84 -17.03 12.55
CA GLU A 63 -19.16 -18.27 12.17
C GLU A 63 -17.70 -18.04 11.75
N PRO A 64 -16.75 -18.90 12.18
CA PRO A 64 -15.35 -18.85 11.77
C PRO A 64 -15.16 -18.73 10.24
N GLY A 65 -15.96 -19.46 9.46
CA GLY A 65 -15.91 -19.45 8.00
C GLY A 65 -16.33 -18.13 7.35
N ARG A 66 -17.12 -17.30 8.04
CA ARG A 66 -17.52 -15.97 7.54
C ARG A 66 -16.46 -14.89 7.81
N ILE A 67 -15.58 -15.13 8.79
CA ILE A 67 -14.53 -14.20 9.18
C ILE A 67 -13.32 -14.31 8.25
N THR A 68 -12.98 -15.54 7.83
CA THR A 68 -11.90 -15.80 6.90
C THR A 68 -12.49 -16.34 5.60
N SER A 69 -12.50 -15.53 4.53
CA SER A 69 -12.82 -16.04 3.20
C SER A 69 -11.79 -17.11 2.80
N VAL A 70 -12.22 -18.35 2.67
CA VAL A 70 -11.34 -19.44 2.23
C VAL A 70 -11.06 -19.24 0.73
N SER A 71 -9.94 -18.58 0.42
CA SER A 71 -9.31 -18.63 -0.90
C SER A 71 -8.16 -19.64 -0.86
N SER A 72 -7.70 -20.15 -2.01
CA SER A 72 -6.55 -21.05 -2.13
C SER A 72 -5.26 -20.58 -1.41
N VAL A 73 -5.17 -19.29 -1.08
CA VAL A 73 -4.04 -18.63 -0.38
C VAL A 73 -4.29 -18.41 1.13
N ARG A 74 -5.53 -18.49 1.63
CA ARG A 74 -5.90 -18.13 3.02
C ARG A 74 -6.10 -19.36 3.91
N LYS A 75 -5.36 -19.40 5.02
CA LYS A 75 -5.50 -20.41 6.10
C LYS A 75 -6.92 -20.36 6.70
N SER A 76 -7.40 -21.50 7.21
CA SER A 76 -8.65 -21.56 7.98
C SER A 76 -8.60 -20.63 9.20
N PHE A 77 -9.76 -20.25 9.77
CA PHE A 77 -9.80 -19.43 10.98
C PHE A 77 -8.88 -19.95 12.09
N ALA A 78 -8.96 -21.26 12.39
CA ALA A 78 -8.08 -21.89 13.36
C ALA A 78 -6.61 -21.85 12.92
N GLY A 79 -6.31 -22.12 11.64
CA GLY A 79 -4.94 -22.04 11.13
C GLY A 79 -4.33 -20.63 11.13
N PHE A 80 -5.15 -19.58 11.10
CA PHE A 80 -4.71 -18.20 11.13
C PHE A 80 -4.63 -17.66 12.57
N TYR A 81 -5.69 -17.76 13.36
CA TYR A 81 -5.76 -17.20 14.72
C TYR A 81 -5.23 -18.13 15.81
N LEU A 82 -5.19 -19.44 15.56
CA LEU A 82 -4.81 -20.47 16.54
C LEU A 82 -3.75 -21.43 15.97
N PRO A 83 -2.59 -20.93 15.51
CA PRO A 83 -1.62 -21.72 14.75
C PRO A 83 -0.90 -22.81 15.56
N LYS A 84 -0.91 -22.73 16.89
CA LYS A 84 -0.21 -23.65 17.80
C LYS A 84 -1.16 -24.28 18.81
N ALA A 85 -0.71 -25.38 19.44
CA ALA A 85 -1.47 -26.06 20.48
C ALA A 85 -1.71 -25.19 21.74
N ASP A 86 -0.81 -24.24 22.00
CA ASP A 86 -0.89 -23.27 23.09
C ASP A 86 -1.44 -21.90 22.64
N SER A 87 -1.91 -21.79 21.39
CA SER A 87 -2.62 -20.61 20.92
C SER A 87 -4.02 -20.55 21.49
N SER A 88 -4.45 -19.38 21.93
CA SER A 88 -5.81 -19.15 22.45
C SER A 88 -6.24 -17.71 22.24
N LEU A 89 -7.54 -17.52 22.05
CA LEU A 89 -8.18 -16.20 22.14
C LEU A 89 -8.99 -16.16 23.42
N VAL A 90 -8.82 -15.12 24.23
CA VAL A 90 -9.63 -14.94 25.43
C VAL A 90 -10.44 -13.67 25.29
N PHE A 91 -11.76 -13.81 25.38
CA PHE A 91 -12.68 -12.68 25.43
C PHE A 91 -13.15 -12.52 26.86
N GLU A 92 -12.76 -11.42 27.51
CA GLU A 92 -13.31 -11.01 28.78
C GLU A 92 -14.44 -10.01 28.54
N TYR A 93 -15.55 -10.18 29.26
CA TYR A 93 -16.74 -9.37 29.08
C TYR A 93 -17.57 -9.30 30.37
N VAL A 94 -18.41 -8.27 30.44
CA VAL A 94 -19.41 -8.11 31.50
C VAL A 94 -20.72 -8.75 31.03
N THR A 95 -21.29 -9.63 31.84
CA THR A 95 -22.57 -10.30 31.56
C THR A 95 -23.75 -9.35 31.85
N HIS A 96 -24.97 -9.72 31.45
CA HIS A 96 -26.16 -8.92 31.78
C HIS A 96 -26.41 -8.75 33.29
N VAL A 97 -25.84 -9.64 34.12
CA VAL A 97 -25.93 -9.59 35.59
C VAL A 97 -24.92 -8.57 36.18
N GLY A 98 -23.99 -8.07 35.37
CA GLY A 98 -22.92 -7.17 35.82
C GLY A 98 -21.70 -7.89 36.39
N THR A 99 -21.60 -9.22 36.20
CA THR A 99 -20.43 -9.99 36.64
C THR A 99 -19.43 -10.14 35.49
N MET A 100 -18.13 -10.08 35.80
CA MET A 100 -17.07 -10.34 34.83
C MET A 100 -16.98 -11.84 34.54
N ALA A 101 -16.93 -12.20 33.27
CA ALA A 101 -16.68 -13.55 32.81
C ALA A 101 -15.70 -13.52 31.65
N HIS A 102 -15.06 -14.66 31.37
CA HIS A 102 -14.29 -14.80 30.15
C HIS A 102 -14.59 -16.12 29.44
N VAL A 103 -14.38 -16.13 28.13
CA VAL A 103 -14.41 -17.33 27.30
C VAL A 103 -13.06 -17.52 26.63
N VAL A 104 -12.51 -18.72 26.81
CA VAL A 104 -11.29 -19.15 26.13
C VAL A 104 -11.67 -19.89 24.86
N VAL A 105 -11.12 -19.45 23.74
CA VAL A 105 -11.25 -20.10 22.44
C VAL A 105 -9.93 -20.74 22.07
N SER A 106 -9.93 -22.06 21.96
CA SER A 106 -8.75 -22.86 21.63
C SER A 106 -9.03 -23.77 20.44
N ASN A 107 -7.98 -24.28 19.80
CA ASN A 107 -8.13 -25.27 18.75
C ASN A 107 -8.73 -26.55 19.33
N ALA A 108 -9.82 -27.05 18.75
CA ALA A 108 -10.51 -28.24 19.26
C ALA A 108 -9.78 -29.55 18.94
N SER A 109 -8.84 -29.53 17.98
CA SER A 109 -8.03 -30.68 17.60
C SER A 109 -6.55 -30.31 17.74
N ASN A 110 -5.80 -31.11 18.50
CA ASN A 110 -4.35 -30.94 18.65
C ASN A 110 -3.57 -31.17 17.33
N ASN A 111 -4.25 -31.51 16.24
CA ASN A 111 -3.63 -31.75 14.94
C ASN A 111 -3.65 -30.51 14.05
N GLN A 112 -2.48 -30.22 13.49
CA GLN A 112 -2.21 -29.10 12.60
C GLN A 112 -2.92 -29.33 11.26
N GLY A 113 -4.17 -28.87 11.14
CA GLY A 113 -4.97 -29.03 9.91
C GLY A 113 -6.49 -28.95 10.10
N ASN A 114 -7.00 -29.03 11.33
CA ASN A 114 -8.44 -29.02 11.57
C ASN A 114 -9.02 -27.61 11.76
N THR A 115 -10.25 -27.41 11.29
CA THR A 115 -10.96 -26.12 11.25
C THR A 115 -11.80 -25.85 12.52
N SER A 116 -11.90 -26.83 13.43
CA SER A 116 -12.80 -26.76 14.58
C SER A 116 -12.22 -25.98 15.76
N VAL A 117 -13.05 -25.10 16.32
CA VAL A 117 -12.76 -24.28 17.50
C VAL A 117 -13.53 -24.80 18.70
N SER A 118 -12.97 -24.63 19.89
CA SER A 118 -13.58 -25.01 21.17
C SER A 118 -13.75 -23.76 22.03
N TYR A 119 -14.83 -23.71 22.81
CA TYR A 119 -15.20 -22.58 23.66
C TYR A 119 -15.30 -23.06 25.11
N GLY A 120 -14.54 -22.41 26.01
CA GLY A 120 -14.54 -22.70 27.44
C GLY A 120 -14.96 -21.48 28.24
N PHE A 121 -16.17 -21.49 28.81
CA PHE A 121 -16.67 -20.41 29.66
C PHE A 121 -16.13 -20.52 31.09
N VAL A 122 -15.75 -19.38 31.65
CA VAL A 122 -15.22 -19.26 33.01
C VAL A 122 -15.91 -18.10 33.74
N PRO A 123 -16.50 -18.34 34.92
CA PRO A 123 -17.22 -17.32 35.68
C PRO A 123 -16.27 -16.47 36.54
N ALA A 124 -15.25 -15.88 35.94
CA ALA A 124 -14.25 -15.06 36.62
C ALA A 124 -13.61 -14.05 35.66
N PRO A 125 -12.98 -12.96 36.15
CA PRO A 125 -12.09 -12.14 35.35
C PRO A 125 -10.87 -12.95 34.89
N PHE A 126 -10.30 -12.57 33.75
CA PHE A 126 -9.10 -13.20 33.23
C PHE A 126 -7.85 -12.63 33.91
N ASP A 127 -7.02 -13.54 34.44
CA ASP A 127 -5.73 -13.23 35.04
C ASP A 127 -4.60 -13.86 34.21
N THR A 128 -3.82 -12.99 33.58
CA THR A 128 -2.70 -13.35 32.70
C THR A 128 -1.63 -14.16 33.42
N MET A 129 -1.39 -13.88 34.72
CA MET A 129 -0.38 -14.61 35.50
C MET A 129 -0.80 -16.06 35.75
N GLN A 130 -2.10 -16.34 35.87
CA GLN A 130 -2.61 -17.70 36.01
C GLN A 130 -2.52 -18.49 34.70
N TYR A 131 -2.32 -17.83 33.55
CA TYR A 131 -2.25 -18.45 32.23
C TYR A 131 -0.83 -18.77 31.78
N ILE A 132 0.20 -18.28 32.48
CA ILE A 132 1.61 -18.50 32.13
C ILE A 132 2.20 -19.60 33.03
N ILE A 133 3.08 -20.44 32.48
CA ILE A 133 3.97 -21.31 33.26
C ILE A 133 5.40 -21.13 32.82
N GLN A 134 6.32 -21.46 33.73
CA GLN A 134 7.72 -21.67 33.39
C GLN A 134 7.91 -23.12 32.96
N ASP A 135 8.43 -23.33 31.77
CA ASP A 135 8.78 -24.66 31.26
C ASP A 135 9.97 -25.21 32.06
N GLY A 136 9.81 -26.37 32.67
CA GLY A 136 10.81 -26.99 33.53
C GLY A 136 12.06 -27.45 32.78
N ILE A 137 11.98 -27.63 31.46
CA ILE A 137 13.09 -28.15 30.64
C ILE A 137 14.03 -27.02 30.22
N ASN A 138 13.47 -25.87 29.81
CA ASN A 138 14.25 -24.77 29.21
C ASN A 138 14.26 -23.49 30.07
N GLY A 139 13.54 -23.48 31.20
CA GLY A 139 13.38 -22.30 32.05
C GLY A 139 12.61 -21.14 31.41
N ARG A 140 12.07 -21.32 30.20
CA ARG A 140 11.36 -20.29 29.43
C ARG A 140 9.89 -20.24 29.81
N PHE A 141 9.31 -19.04 29.80
CA PHE A 141 7.87 -18.88 30.00
C PHE A 141 7.09 -19.29 28.76
N ARG A 142 6.04 -20.09 28.94
CA ARG A 142 5.06 -20.45 27.90
C ARG A 142 3.63 -20.29 28.42
N PRO A 143 2.66 -20.04 27.54
CA PRO A 143 1.26 -20.08 27.94
C PRO A 143 0.80 -21.52 28.22
N LYS A 144 -0.22 -21.64 29.07
CA LYS A 144 -0.92 -22.89 29.35
C LYS A 144 -1.81 -23.28 28.18
N THR A 145 -1.92 -24.57 27.92
CA THR A 145 -3.02 -25.10 27.13
C THR A 145 -4.33 -24.97 27.91
N TRP A 146 -5.48 -25.04 27.21
CA TRP A 146 -6.79 -24.98 27.87
C TRP A 146 -6.94 -26.01 29.01
N MET A 147 -6.41 -27.23 28.84
CA MET A 147 -6.49 -28.28 29.88
C MET A 147 -5.70 -27.89 31.14
N GLU A 148 -4.46 -27.42 30.96
CA GLU A 148 -3.61 -26.95 32.07
C GLU A 148 -4.22 -25.74 32.79
N TYR A 149 -4.81 -24.82 32.02
CA TYR A 149 -5.49 -23.66 32.57
C TYR A 149 -6.74 -24.05 33.36
N ARG A 150 -7.56 -24.96 32.82
CA ARG A 150 -8.73 -25.50 33.51
C ARG A 150 -8.39 -26.13 34.86
N ASP A 151 -7.28 -26.84 34.95
CA ASP A 151 -6.86 -27.45 36.22
C ASP A 151 -6.29 -26.43 37.19
N THR A 152 -5.64 -25.38 36.70
CA THR A 152 -5.25 -24.22 37.52
C THR A 152 -6.48 -23.52 38.10
N LEU A 153 -7.51 -23.29 37.29
CA LEU A 153 -8.76 -22.67 37.74
C LEU A 153 -9.45 -23.49 38.84
N LYS A 154 -9.50 -24.82 38.68
CA LYS A 154 -10.05 -25.72 39.72
C LYS A 154 -9.27 -25.64 41.02
N LYS A 155 -7.93 -25.57 40.97
CA LYS A 155 -7.09 -25.39 42.17
C LYS A 155 -7.38 -24.07 42.87
N ASN A 156 -7.69 -23.03 42.11
CA ASN A 156 -8.08 -21.71 42.61
C ASN A 156 -9.56 -21.64 43.04
N GLY A 157 -10.28 -22.77 43.07
CA GLY A 157 -11.69 -22.84 43.48
C GLY A 157 -12.71 -22.37 42.42
N ILE A 158 -12.25 -22.00 41.22
CA ILE A 158 -13.11 -21.59 40.10
C ILE A 158 -13.51 -22.85 39.33
N LYS A 159 -14.80 -23.00 39.01
CA LYS A 159 -15.33 -24.13 38.24
C LYS A 159 -15.65 -23.70 36.80
N PRO A 160 -14.82 -24.04 35.81
CA PRO A 160 -15.12 -23.78 34.40
C PRO A 160 -16.26 -24.68 33.91
N GLU A 161 -17.03 -24.18 32.95
CA GLU A 161 -18.11 -24.94 32.34
C GLU A 161 -17.57 -26.01 31.38
N LYS A 162 -18.47 -26.89 30.91
CA LYS A 162 -18.12 -27.90 29.89
C LYS A 162 -17.70 -27.21 28.59
N ILE A 163 -16.70 -27.77 27.92
CA ILE A 163 -16.25 -27.30 26.60
C ILE A 163 -17.41 -27.41 25.60
N ILE A 164 -17.62 -26.34 24.85
CA ILE A 164 -18.57 -26.27 23.76
C ILE A 164 -17.80 -26.34 22.45
N TYR A 165 -18.25 -27.18 21.53
CA TYR A 165 -17.64 -27.33 20.19
C TYR A 165 -18.50 -26.73 19.07
N SER A 166 -19.80 -26.53 19.32
CA SER A 166 -20.72 -25.93 18.36
C SER A 166 -20.73 -24.41 18.49
N VAL A 167 -20.47 -23.72 17.36
CA VAL A 167 -20.59 -22.26 17.27
C VAL A 167 -22.02 -21.83 17.55
N ASP A 168 -23.02 -22.58 17.10
CA ASP A 168 -24.43 -22.25 17.34
C ASP A 168 -24.80 -22.33 18.81
N TYR A 169 -24.29 -23.35 19.51
CA TYR A 169 -24.51 -23.46 20.95
C TYR A 169 -23.79 -22.33 21.71
N TYR A 170 -22.56 -21.98 21.34
CA TYR A 170 -21.86 -20.80 21.87
C TYR A 170 -22.65 -19.50 21.63
N ARG A 171 -23.08 -19.28 20.38
CA ARG A 171 -23.90 -18.13 19.94
C ARG A 171 -25.18 -18.04 20.76
N SER A 172 -25.85 -19.18 21.00
CA SER A 172 -27.08 -19.24 21.77
C SER A 172 -26.90 -18.78 23.22
N VAL A 173 -25.74 -19.04 23.82
CA VAL A 173 -25.40 -18.61 25.18
C VAL A 173 -25.18 -17.10 25.23
N ILE A 174 -24.30 -16.56 24.37
CA ILE A 174 -23.96 -15.13 24.33
C ILE A 174 -25.18 -14.26 23.96
N GLN A 175 -25.97 -14.69 22.97
CA GLN A 175 -27.12 -13.94 22.45
C GLN A 175 -28.44 -14.19 23.23
N ASN A 176 -28.40 -14.96 24.33
CA ASN A 176 -29.57 -15.35 25.12
C ASN A 176 -30.67 -16.09 24.32
N ILE A 177 -30.31 -16.88 23.32
CA ILE A 177 -31.27 -17.63 22.49
C ILE A 177 -31.55 -18.99 23.14
N PRO A 178 -32.82 -19.35 23.43
CA PRO A 178 -33.15 -20.67 23.95
C PRO A 178 -32.81 -21.75 22.92
N MET A 179 -31.90 -22.66 23.26
CA MET A 179 -31.47 -23.76 22.40
C MET A 179 -31.05 -24.95 23.25
N GLY A 180 -31.79 -26.06 23.16
CA GLY A 180 -31.57 -27.25 23.98
C GLY A 180 -31.58 -26.93 25.48
N ASP A 181 -30.70 -27.59 26.25
CA ASP A 181 -30.50 -27.32 27.67
C ASP A 181 -29.36 -26.31 27.88
N ASN A 182 -29.62 -25.03 27.57
CA ASN A 182 -28.64 -23.94 27.75
C ASN A 182 -29.11 -22.88 28.77
N ALA A 183 -30.23 -23.11 29.46
CA ALA A 183 -30.85 -22.10 30.33
C ALA A 183 -29.93 -21.65 31.48
N ALA A 184 -29.23 -22.59 32.11
CA ALA A 184 -28.28 -22.29 33.18
C ALA A 184 -27.08 -21.48 32.69
N LEU A 185 -26.56 -21.79 31.50
CA LEU A 185 -25.45 -21.07 30.88
C LEU A 185 -25.87 -19.66 30.47
N ARG A 186 -27.05 -19.49 29.84
CA ARG A 186 -27.59 -18.17 29.47
C ARG A 186 -27.73 -17.27 30.69
N LYS A 187 -28.26 -17.79 31.80
CA LYS A 187 -28.42 -17.01 33.04
C LYS A 187 -27.08 -16.49 33.58
N LYS A 188 -25.98 -17.21 33.38
CA LYS A 188 -24.65 -16.81 33.87
C LYS A 188 -23.86 -15.96 32.88
N TYR A 189 -23.91 -16.30 31.59
CA TYR A 189 -22.95 -15.83 30.58
C TYR A 189 -23.56 -14.98 29.47
N ALA A 190 -24.89 -14.85 29.39
CA ALA A 190 -25.50 -14.04 28.33
C ALA A 190 -25.24 -12.54 28.51
N LEU A 191 -25.13 -11.83 27.39
CA LEU A 191 -25.02 -10.37 27.35
C LEU A 191 -26.37 -9.66 27.57
N SER A 192 -27.46 -10.37 27.37
CA SER A 192 -28.82 -9.89 27.63
C SER A 192 -29.56 -10.80 28.61
N GLY A 193 -30.48 -10.22 29.37
CA GLY A 193 -31.27 -10.92 30.37
C GLY A 193 -32.75 -11.02 29.99
N GLY A 194 -33.49 -11.84 30.73
CA GLY A 194 -34.94 -11.95 30.58
C GLY A 194 -35.36 -12.47 29.20
N ARG A 195 -36.36 -11.80 28.59
CA ARG A 195 -36.90 -12.15 27.27
C ARG A 195 -36.13 -11.50 26.11
N CYS A 196 -35.18 -10.61 26.39
CA CYS A 196 -34.39 -9.95 25.36
C CYS A 196 -33.40 -10.94 24.74
N GLN A 197 -33.42 -11.09 23.42
CA GLN A 197 -32.50 -11.94 22.66
C GLN A 197 -31.72 -11.05 21.69
N LEU A 198 -30.40 -11.20 21.63
CA LEU A 198 -29.53 -10.43 20.73
C LEU A 198 -29.35 -11.15 19.39
N ARG A 199 -30.46 -11.57 18.76
CA ARG A 199 -30.41 -12.25 17.47
C ARG A 199 -29.74 -11.37 16.43
N TYR A 200 -28.94 -11.98 15.56
CA TYR A 200 -28.23 -11.31 14.45
C TYR A 200 -27.23 -10.22 14.85
N VAL A 201 -26.96 -9.99 16.15
CA VAL A 201 -26.00 -8.96 16.60
C VAL A 201 -24.62 -9.16 15.97
N ALA A 202 -24.20 -10.41 15.81
CA ALA A 202 -22.95 -10.77 15.13
C ALA A 202 -22.90 -10.25 13.69
N ASN A 203 -24.00 -10.34 12.95
CA ASN A 203 -24.09 -9.91 11.56
C ASN A 203 -24.11 -8.39 11.45
N ILE A 204 -24.82 -7.71 12.37
CA ILE A 204 -24.86 -6.25 12.42
C ILE A 204 -23.46 -5.68 12.71
N VAL A 205 -22.80 -6.21 13.75
CA VAL A 205 -21.45 -5.80 14.14
C VAL A 205 -20.47 -6.04 12.98
N HIS A 206 -20.58 -7.18 12.30
CA HIS A 206 -19.78 -7.48 11.12
C HIS A 206 -20.03 -6.49 9.97
N SER A 207 -21.28 -6.16 9.67
CA SER A 207 -21.64 -5.17 8.65
C SER A 207 -21.11 -3.77 8.96
N ILE A 208 -21.16 -3.35 10.23
CA ILE A 208 -20.60 -2.06 10.66
C ILE A 208 -19.08 -2.03 10.46
N ILE A 209 -18.39 -3.10 10.85
CA ILE A 209 -16.92 -3.18 10.75
C ILE A 209 -16.44 -3.25 9.30
N THR A 210 -17.18 -3.95 8.44
CA THR A 210 -16.85 -4.08 7.02
C THR A 210 -17.29 -2.89 6.17
N GLY A 211 -18.08 -1.96 6.72
CA GLY A 211 -18.65 -0.83 5.99
C GLY A 211 -19.77 -1.21 5.02
N ASN A 212 -20.10 -2.49 4.90
CA ASN A 212 -21.16 -3.02 4.04
C ASN A 212 -22.39 -3.32 4.88
N ILE A 213 -23.29 -2.34 4.99
CA ILE A 213 -24.58 -2.51 5.65
C ILE A 213 -25.43 -3.49 4.81
N SER A 214 -25.54 -4.73 5.26
CA SER A 214 -26.44 -5.70 4.64
C SER A 214 -27.86 -5.37 5.06
N PHE A 215 -28.61 -4.75 4.15
CA PHE A 215 -30.02 -4.45 4.35
C PHE A 215 -30.85 -5.72 4.60
N GLU A 216 -30.42 -6.87 4.08
CA GLU A 216 -31.03 -8.18 4.30
C GLU A 216 -30.95 -8.63 5.77
N ASN A 217 -29.80 -8.46 6.42
CA ASN A 217 -29.65 -8.76 7.85
C ASN A 217 -30.56 -7.87 8.72
N ILE A 218 -30.71 -6.60 8.35
CA ILE A 218 -31.61 -5.65 9.02
C ILE A 218 -33.08 -6.06 8.83
N LYS A 219 -33.47 -6.42 7.60
CA LYS A 219 -34.81 -6.94 7.31
C LYS A 219 -35.12 -8.18 8.14
N LEU A 220 -34.18 -9.13 8.24
CA LEU A 220 -34.35 -10.34 9.04
C LEU A 220 -34.53 -10.02 10.54
N LEU A 221 -33.71 -9.12 11.08
CA LEU A 221 -33.86 -8.68 12.47
C LEU A 221 -35.20 -8.00 12.72
N LEU A 222 -35.61 -7.06 11.85
CA LEU A 222 -36.90 -6.38 11.96
C LEU A 222 -38.05 -7.38 11.84
N THR A 223 -37.96 -8.35 10.93
CA THR A 223 -38.97 -9.40 10.77
C THR A 223 -39.07 -10.27 12.03
N ASP A 224 -37.95 -10.63 12.65
CA ASP A 224 -37.93 -11.41 13.89
C ASP A 224 -38.50 -10.61 15.08
N ILE A 225 -38.21 -9.31 15.17
CA ILE A 225 -38.82 -8.41 16.16
C ILE A 225 -40.34 -8.34 15.94
N LEU A 226 -40.77 -8.10 14.70
CA LEU A 226 -42.19 -8.04 14.34
C LEU A 226 -42.92 -9.35 14.64
N LYS A 227 -42.28 -10.51 14.41
CA LYS A 227 -42.84 -11.83 14.79
C LYS A 227 -42.91 -12.05 16.30
N GLN A 228 -42.02 -11.44 17.08
CA GLN A 228 -42.06 -11.52 18.55
C GLN A 228 -43.16 -10.66 19.14
N GLU A 229 -43.43 -9.48 18.58
CA GLU A 229 -44.50 -8.59 19.03
C GLU A 229 -45.88 -8.95 18.45
N HIS A 230 -45.91 -9.54 17.25
CA HIS A 230 -47.15 -9.92 16.56
C HIS A 230 -47.06 -11.39 16.12
N SER A 231 -47.81 -12.28 16.78
CA SER A 231 -47.81 -13.72 16.49
C SER A 231 -48.32 -14.09 15.09
N THR A 232 -48.96 -13.16 14.40
CA THR A 232 -49.29 -13.23 12.98
C THR A 232 -49.14 -11.83 12.38
N PRO A 233 -48.09 -11.53 11.60
CA PRO A 233 -48.10 -10.32 10.79
C PRO A 233 -49.20 -10.49 9.74
N ASP A 234 -50.29 -9.75 9.90
CA ASP A 234 -51.32 -9.64 8.87
C ASP A 234 -50.71 -8.82 7.71
N LEU A 235 -49.97 -9.51 6.85
CA LEU A 235 -49.40 -8.96 5.62
C LEU A 235 -50.53 -8.82 4.61
N GLN A 236 -51.43 -7.86 4.86
CA GLN A 236 -52.36 -7.41 3.84
C GLN A 236 -51.59 -6.61 2.81
N ILE A 237 -51.10 -7.33 1.79
CA ILE A 237 -50.50 -6.70 0.62
C ILE A 237 -51.61 -5.94 -0.09
N ARG A 238 -51.55 -4.61 -0.03
CA ARG A 238 -52.50 -3.75 -0.76
C ARG A 238 -52.24 -3.91 -2.26
N GLU A 239 -53.28 -4.13 -3.04
CA GLU A 239 -53.22 -4.31 -4.50
C GLU A 239 -52.44 -3.18 -5.23
N GLN A 240 -52.49 -1.96 -4.67
CA GLN A 240 -51.73 -0.80 -5.13
C GLN A 240 -50.20 -0.94 -4.95
N GLU A 241 -49.74 -1.64 -3.91
CA GLU A 241 -48.31 -1.93 -3.73
C GLU A 241 -47.85 -3.04 -4.67
N LEU A 242 -48.72 -4.02 -4.93
CA LEU A 242 -48.43 -5.13 -5.85
C LEU A 242 -48.23 -4.63 -7.29
N THR A 243 -49.11 -3.74 -7.74
CA THR A 243 -49.02 -3.11 -9.08
C THR A 243 -47.76 -2.25 -9.22
N LYS A 244 -47.39 -1.52 -8.16
CA LYS A 244 -46.12 -0.77 -8.11
C LYS A 244 -44.90 -1.69 -8.16
N TRP A 245 -44.89 -2.80 -7.43
CA TRP A 245 -43.79 -3.76 -7.49
C TRP A 245 -43.68 -4.43 -8.86
N CYS A 246 -44.80 -4.73 -9.51
CA CYS A 246 -44.80 -5.23 -10.88
C CYS A 246 -44.26 -4.20 -11.87
N SER A 247 -44.58 -2.90 -11.73
CA SER A 247 -43.99 -1.86 -12.56
C SER A 247 -42.49 -1.70 -12.31
N ASP A 248 -42.07 -1.71 -11.04
CA ASP A 248 -40.66 -1.58 -10.65
C ASP A 248 -39.84 -2.77 -11.16
N THR A 249 -40.41 -3.98 -11.11
CA THR A 249 -39.77 -5.20 -11.62
C THR A 249 -39.65 -5.20 -13.14
N ARG A 250 -40.66 -4.66 -13.86
CA ARG A 250 -40.61 -4.51 -15.32
C ARG A 250 -39.55 -3.48 -15.72
N ALA A 251 -39.53 -2.32 -15.07
CA ALA A 251 -38.52 -1.29 -15.29
C ALA A 251 -37.10 -1.82 -15.00
N PHE A 252 -36.93 -2.59 -13.92
CA PHE A 252 -35.65 -3.22 -13.62
C PHE A 252 -35.22 -4.26 -14.67
N ARG A 253 -36.16 -5.06 -15.20
CA ARG A 253 -35.87 -6.02 -16.27
C ARG A 253 -35.43 -5.31 -17.55
N GLU A 254 -36.13 -4.25 -17.94
CA GLU A 254 -35.77 -3.42 -19.10
C GLU A 254 -34.36 -2.80 -18.95
N ILE A 255 -34.02 -2.30 -17.75
CA ILE A 255 -32.67 -1.81 -17.44
C ILE A 255 -31.66 -2.97 -17.48
N SER A 256 -32.01 -4.13 -16.94
CA SER A 256 -31.14 -5.31 -16.93
C SER A 256 -30.81 -5.79 -18.35
N GLU A 257 -31.75 -5.68 -19.29
CA GLU A 257 -31.55 -6.00 -20.70
C GLU A 257 -30.61 -5.01 -21.41
N LEU A 258 -30.53 -3.76 -20.93
CA LEU A 258 -29.64 -2.72 -21.46
C LEU A 258 -28.23 -2.74 -20.85
N THR A 259 -28.06 -3.36 -19.67
CA THR A 259 -26.76 -3.54 -19.00
C THR A 259 -25.63 -4.07 -19.91
N PRO A 260 -25.80 -5.14 -20.72
CA PRO A 260 -24.74 -5.63 -21.59
C PRO A 260 -24.30 -4.61 -22.65
N ASN A 261 -25.24 -3.82 -23.19
CA ASN A 261 -24.93 -2.77 -24.15
C ASN A 261 -24.12 -1.64 -23.51
N LEU A 262 -24.48 -1.26 -22.28
CA LEU A 262 -23.72 -0.25 -21.52
C LEU A 262 -22.30 -0.75 -21.22
N GLN A 263 -22.14 -2.02 -20.86
CA GLN A 263 -20.83 -2.62 -20.61
C GLN A 263 -19.97 -2.63 -21.89
N HIS A 264 -20.57 -2.96 -23.04
CA HIS A 264 -19.88 -2.91 -24.33
C HIS A 264 -19.45 -1.48 -24.71
N ILE A 265 -20.30 -0.47 -24.46
CA ILE A 265 -19.95 0.95 -24.69
C ILE A 265 -18.80 1.38 -23.78
N LEU A 266 -18.80 0.95 -22.52
CA LEU A 266 -17.72 1.24 -21.58
C LEU A 266 -16.39 0.62 -22.04
N GLU A 267 -16.41 -0.63 -22.51
CA GLU A 267 -15.23 -1.29 -23.09
C GLU A 267 -14.69 -0.51 -24.30
N LEU A 268 -15.57 -0.12 -25.24
CA LEU A 268 -15.18 0.71 -26.39
C LEU A 268 -14.61 2.06 -25.96
N SER A 269 -15.18 2.70 -24.93
CA SER A 269 -14.69 3.97 -24.40
C SER A 269 -13.29 3.85 -23.80
N HIS A 270 -12.99 2.71 -23.15
CA HIS A 270 -11.66 2.43 -22.62
C HIS A 270 -10.64 2.21 -23.73
N VAL A 271 -11.02 1.49 -24.80
CA VAL A 271 -10.16 1.30 -25.97
C VAL A 271 -9.83 2.65 -26.64
N ILE A 272 -10.83 3.51 -26.83
CA ILE A 272 -10.65 4.84 -27.42
C ILE A 272 -9.75 5.72 -26.52
N SER A 273 -9.97 5.69 -25.21
CA SER A 273 -9.16 6.45 -24.25
C SER A 273 -7.70 5.99 -24.26
N GLY A 274 -7.46 4.67 -24.24
CA GLY A 274 -6.11 4.11 -24.35
C GLY A 274 -5.43 4.47 -25.67
N GLY A 275 -6.15 4.45 -26.79
CA GLY A 275 -5.65 4.89 -28.10
C GLY A 275 -5.28 6.38 -28.12
N ARG A 276 -6.09 7.23 -27.48
CA ARG A 276 -5.80 8.67 -27.33
C ARG A 276 -4.53 8.89 -26.51
N ASP A 277 -4.35 8.18 -25.41
CA ASP A 277 -3.16 8.32 -24.56
C ASP A 277 -1.89 7.84 -25.27
N ALA A 278 -1.99 6.78 -26.08
CA ALA A 278 -0.91 6.33 -26.95
C ALA A 278 -0.54 7.38 -28.01
N LEU A 279 -1.52 8.03 -28.64
CA LEU A 279 -1.28 9.13 -29.59
C LEU A 279 -0.63 10.35 -28.91
N LEU A 280 -1.09 10.73 -27.72
CA LEU A 280 -0.51 11.85 -26.96
C LEU A 280 0.94 11.58 -26.57
N SER A 281 1.25 10.36 -26.10
CA SER A 281 2.63 9.98 -25.78
C SER A 281 3.52 9.91 -27.02
N GLY A 282 3.00 9.38 -28.14
CA GLY A 282 3.70 9.41 -29.43
C GLY A 282 4.00 10.84 -29.92
N TYR A 283 3.03 11.76 -29.81
CA TYR A 283 3.22 13.16 -30.15
C TYR A 283 4.27 13.84 -29.26
N ALA A 284 4.25 13.59 -27.95
CA ALA A 284 5.24 14.13 -27.02
C ALA A 284 6.66 13.65 -27.36
N ASN A 285 6.82 12.38 -27.71
CA ASN A 285 8.12 11.84 -28.15
C ASN A 285 8.59 12.52 -29.44
N LEU A 286 7.70 12.72 -30.40
CA LEU A 286 8.05 13.35 -31.68
C LEU A 286 8.46 14.82 -31.49
N LEU A 287 7.78 15.54 -30.59
CA LEU A 287 8.16 16.91 -30.21
C LEU A 287 9.53 16.94 -29.52
N TRP A 288 9.83 15.96 -28.67
CA TRP A 288 11.15 15.83 -28.04
C TRP A 288 12.26 15.63 -29.09
N TYR A 289 12.07 14.70 -30.03
CA TYR A 289 13.02 14.49 -31.13
C TYR A 289 13.16 15.73 -32.01
N GLN A 290 12.09 16.48 -32.24
CA GLN A 290 12.14 17.71 -33.00
C GLN A 290 13.01 18.76 -32.29
N ASN A 291 12.77 19.00 -31.00
CA ASN A 291 13.58 19.94 -30.22
C ASN A 291 15.05 19.52 -30.15
N GLU A 292 15.34 18.23 -30.00
CA GLU A 292 16.73 17.75 -29.94
C GLU A 292 17.45 17.88 -31.29
N ASN A 293 16.73 17.68 -32.39
CA ASN A 293 17.26 17.97 -33.73
C ASN A 293 17.49 19.46 -33.94
N ASP A 294 16.58 20.32 -33.47
CA ASP A 294 16.72 21.78 -33.56
C ASP A 294 17.93 22.27 -32.74
N ASP A 295 18.11 21.77 -31.51
CA ASP A 295 19.27 22.06 -30.67
C ASP A 295 20.58 21.59 -31.32
N SER A 296 20.57 20.39 -31.91
CA SER A 296 21.72 19.85 -32.64
C SER A 296 22.06 20.70 -33.87
N LEU A 297 21.05 21.16 -34.59
CA LEU A 297 21.20 22.00 -35.77
C LEU A 297 21.71 23.40 -35.40
N GLU A 298 21.23 23.97 -34.29
CA GLU A 298 21.77 25.23 -33.75
C GLU A 298 23.23 25.08 -33.31
N GLY A 299 23.59 23.94 -32.72
CA GLY A 299 24.97 23.60 -32.39
C GLY A 299 25.88 23.53 -33.62
N LEU A 300 25.44 22.86 -34.68
CA LEU A 300 26.18 22.78 -35.95
C LEU A 300 26.32 24.15 -36.64
N ILE A 301 25.29 25.01 -36.57
CA ILE A 301 25.36 26.38 -37.07
C ILE A 301 26.44 27.18 -36.33
N LYS A 302 26.45 27.12 -34.99
CA LYS A 302 27.47 27.80 -34.17
C LYS A 302 28.88 27.30 -34.49
N GLN A 303 29.04 25.99 -34.68
CA GLN A 303 30.34 25.42 -35.07
C GLN A 303 30.79 25.94 -36.44
N ARG A 304 29.90 25.89 -37.45
CA ARG A 304 30.18 26.43 -38.79
C ARG A 304 30.59 27.90 -38.73
N ASP A 305 29.89 28.72 -37.96
CA ASP A 305 30.17 30.16 -37.88
C ASP A 305 31.54 30.41 -37.23
N SER A 306 31.90 29.66 -36.17
CA SER A 306 33.22 29.74 -35.55
C SER A 306 34.36 29.29 -36.48
N GLU A 307 34.12 28.26 -37.31
CA GLU A 307 35.08 27.80 -38.31
C GLU A 307 35.25 28.83 -39.43
N SER A 308 34.16 29.48 -39.85
CA SER A 308 34.20 30.56 -40.85
C SER A 308 34.98 31.77 -40.33
N GLU A 309 34.75 32.21 -39.09
CA GLU A 309 35.54 33.29 -38.47
C GLU A 309 37.02 32.92 -38.37
N SER A 310 37.34 31.69 -37.97
CA SER A 310 38.73 31.20 -37.94
C SER A 310 39.36 31.18 -39.32
N TYR A 311 38.60 30.81 -40.36
CA TYR A 311 39.07 30.80 -41.74
C TYR A 311 39.33 32.22 -42.25
N ASP A 312 38.42 33.16 -41.99
CA ASP A 312 38.59 34.56 -42.38
C ASP A 312 39.78 35.22 -41.67
N ASN A 313 39.97 34.94 -40.37
CA ASN A 313 41.14 35.38 -39.62
C ASN A 313 42.44 34.81 -40.20
N PHE A 314 42.46 33.51 -40.54
CA PHE A 314 43.62 32.87 -41.18
C PHE A 314 43.91 33.45 -42.57
N ARG A 315 42.85 33.74 -43.34
CA ARG A 315 42.97 34.38 -44.66
C ARG A 315 43.54 35.80 -44.55
N GLN A 316 43.04 36.61 -43.63
CA GLN A 316 43.55 37.97 -43.41
C GLN A 316 45.01 37.94 -42.96
N ALA A 317 45.38 37.03 -42.06
CA ALA A 317 46.76 36.87 -41.60
C ALA A 317 47.70 36.43 -42.74
N THR A 318 47.25 35.53 -43.62
CA THR A 318 48.05 35.08 -44.78
C THR A 318 48.15 36.16 -45.87
N GLU A 319 47.09 36.93 -46.13
CA GLU A 319 47.13 38.09 -47.04
C GLU A 319 48.07 39.19 -46.52
N ALA A 320 48.05 39.47 -45.21
CA ALA A 320 48.98 40.41 -44.57
C ALA A 320 50.44 39.92 -44.70
N ALA A 321 50.72 38.66 -44.38
CA ALA A 321 52.07 38.08 -44.51
C ALA A 321 52.56 38.07 -45.97
N LEU A 322 51.68 37.81 -46.94
CA LEU A 322 52.00 37.89 -48.37
C LEU A 322 52.32 39.32 -48.80
N SER A 323 51.57 40.31 -48.30
CA SER A 323 51.83 41.73 -48.56
C SER A 323 53.18 42.16 -48.00
N GLU A 324 53.52 41.74 -46.77
CA GLU A 324 54.83 41.98 -46.15
C GLU A 324 55.95 41.35 -46.97
N LEU A 325 55.82 40.07 -47.35
CA LEU A 325 56.81 39.37 -48.19
C LEU A 325 57.00 40.02 -49.56
N ARG A 326 55.92 40.48 -50.20
CA ARG A 326 56.00 41.22 -51.47
C ARG A 326 56.77 42.53 -51.28
N SER A 327 56.43 43.31 -50.25
CA SER A 327 57.15 44.55 -49.96
C SER A 327 58.65 44.32 -49.69
N ALA A 328 58.99 43.25 -48.97
CA ALA A 328 60.37 42.87 -48.69
C ALA A 328 61.11 42.41 -49.97
N ARG A 329 60.43 41.67 -50.86
CA ARG A 329 60.95 41.27 -52.16
C ARG A 329 61.24 42.51 -53.03
N ASP A 330 60.29 43.43 -53.15
CA ASP A 330 60.43 44.62 -53.98
C ASP A 330 61.58 45.51 -53.47
N ALA A 331 61.70 45.68 -52.15
CA ALA A 331 62.83 46.37 -51.53
C ALA A 331 64.19 45.70 -51.80
N ALA A 332 64.22 44.36 -51.81
CA ALA A 332 65.43 43.60 -52.14
C ALA A 332 65.79 43.72 -53.64
N GLU A 333 64.80 43.66 -54.53
CA GLU A 333 64.98 43.87 -55.98
C GLU A 333 65.48 45.29 -56.29
N GLU A 334 64.93 46.31 -55.64
CA GLU A 334 65.43 47.68 -55.75
C GLU A 334 66.89 47.79 -55.29
N LYS A 335 67.23 47.18 -54.15
CA LYS A 335 68.60 47.18 -53.63
C LYS A 335 69.55 46.48 -54.60
N MET A 336 69.14 45.35 -55.17
CA MET A 336 69.91 44.60 -56.16
C MET A 336 70.10 45.41 -57.45
N SER A 337 69.06 46.10 -57.93
CA SER A 337 69.13 46.98 -59.10
C SER A 337 70.09 48.16 -58.87
N ARG A 338 70.05 48.78 -57.69
CA ARG A 338 71.01 49.84 -57.31
C ARG A 338 72.44 49.33 -57.27
N GLN A 339 72.67 48.15 -56.69
CA GLN A 339 73.99 47.52 -56.67
C GLN A 339 74.48 47.18 -58.08
N LYS A 340 73.61 46.70 -58.96
CA LYS A 340 73.95 46.41 -60.36
C LYS A 340 74.36 47.67 -61.12
N LYS A 341 73.57 48.75 -61.03
CA LYS A 341 73.94 50.04 -61.63
C LYS A 341 75.26 50.61 -61.10
N LEU A 342 75.52 50.43 -59.81
CA LEU A 342 76.81 50.83 -59.22
C LEU A 342 77.96 50.00 -59.82
N LEU A 343 77.76 48.70 -60.00
CA LEU A 343 78.74 47.79 -60.58
C LEU A 343 79.00 48.13 -62.05
N ASP A 344 77.96 48.38 -62.83
CA ASP A 344 78.05 48.84 -64.23
C ASP A 344 78.83 50.17 -64.31
N ASN A 345 78.56 51.13 -63.42
CA ASN A 345 79.32 52.39 -63.35
C ASN A 345 80.80 52.17 -63.00
N MET A 346 81.11 51.26 -62.06
CA MET A 346 82.50 50.93 -61.71
C MET A 346 83.21 50.19 -62.85
N GLU A 347 82.50 49.37 -63.62
CA GLU A 347 83.02 48.74 -64.83
C GLU A 347 83.29 49.79 -65.93
N GLU A 348 82.38 50.73 -66.17
CA GLU A 348 82.62 51.86 -67.09
C GLU A 348 83.79 52.73 -66.65
N GLU A 349 83.92 53.03 -65.35
CA GLU A 349 85.08 53.76 -64.84
C GLU A 349 86.36 52.96 -65.04
N ARG A 350 86.35 51.64 -64.78
CA ARG A 350 87.49 50.77 -65.00
C ARG A 350 87.87 50.69 -66.49
N GLU A 351 86.90 50.64 -67.40
CA GLU A 351 87.15 50.71 -68.85
C GLU A 351 87.76 52.05 -69.24
N LYS A 352 87.23 53.18 -68.74
CA LYS A 352 87.82 54.51 -68.96
C LYS A 352 89.24 54.63 -68.41
N PHE A 353 89.51 54.02 -67.25
CA PHE A 353 90.87 53.95 -66.70
C PHE A 353 91.77 53.06 -67.55
N ALA A 354 91.29 51.92 -68.04
CA ALA A 354 92.05 51.04 -68.92
C ALA A 354 92.34 51.69 -70.28
N ASP A 355 91.39 52.44 -70.84
CA ASP A 355 91.56 53.23 -72.07
C ASP A 355 92.50 54.41 -71.86
N ALA A 356 92.38 55.14 -70.74
CA ALA A 356 93.30 56.22 -70.39
C ALA A 356 94.72 55.72 -70.09
N GLU A 357 94.85 54.51 -69.54
CA GLU A 357 96.12 53.83 -69.37
C GLU A 357 96.65 53.38 -70.74
N ALA A 358 95.82 52.78 -71.61
CA ALA A 358 96.19 52.42 -72.98
C ALA A 358 96.60 53.64 -73.83
N ASP A 359 95.96 54.79 -73.66
CA ASP A 359 96.32 56.05 -74.31
C ASP A 359 97.64 56.61 -73.75
N LYS A 360 97.90 56.50 -72.44
CA LYS A 360 99.24 56.77 -71.87
C LYS A 360 100.32 55.84 -72.42
N TRP A 361 100.02 54.56 -72.63
CA TRP A 361 100.94 53.62 -73.28
C TRP A 361 101.13 53.93 -74.78
N ARG A 362 100.11 54.43 -75.48
CA ARG A 362 100.24 54.90 -76.88
C ARG A 362 101.07 56.18 -77.00
N GLU A 363 100.93 57.11 -76.06
CA GLU A 363 101.79 58.30 -75.97
C GLU A 363 103.25 57.90 -75.66
N MET A 364 103.47 56.93 -74.78
CA MET A 364 104.83 56.39 -74.51
C MET A 364 105.46 55.66 -75.70
N CYS A 365 104.67 54.94 -76.51
CA CYS A 365 105.20 54.25 -77.71
C CYS A 365 105.45 55.19 -78.91
N HIS A 366 105.10 56.47 -78.80
CA HIS A 366 105.41 57.49 -79.82
C HIS A 366 106.60 58.41 -79.46
N GLU A 367 107.25 58.19 -78.31
CA GLU A 367 108.45 58.94 -77.89
C GLU A 367 109.76 58.11 -77.86
N THR A 368 109.79 56.93 -78.46
CA THR A 368 111.04 56.20 -78.81
C THR A 368 110.87 55.47 -80.13
#